data_AF-A0A1G9FWI3-F1
#
_entry.id   AF-A0A1G9FWI3-F1
#
_cell.length_a   1.000
_cell.length_b   1.000
_cell.length_c   1.000
_cell.angle_alpha   90.00
_cell.angle_beta   90.00
_cell.angle_gamma   90.00
#
_symmetry.space_group_name_H-M   'P 1'
#
loop_
_entity.id
_entity.type
_entity.pdbx_description
1 polymer ?
#
loop_
_entity_poly.entity_id
_entity_poly.type
_entity_poly.pdbx_seq_one_letter_code
_entity_poly.pdbx_strand_id
1 'polypeptide(L)'
;MKTKIDKIVAIFGSGLLGYYLGLSIFGGVIWRLLQWTLPPINDRNLPRFYTGMMGAVIVASLGYLIYTKFIEKCSLEKCKRQYALGIIALLLLPIITMTGFRLQAVNYVRNAEATTPTSLTLRFENPNVGFLITQDSSGASATSNGKSIRLENEEVLLAKFGGGLQKLKLVEVVDPSQHSYGEHKGTMWINYRPQGKWYSKIMSWYGDYFVESTVGQQWILYKGFELEAMLNDLDAQLKDLNNYNAVEVLHTSLIDGKSNQVDAVPLDNLDFLVNSIQGDNKITPDSNVISSFEVILKDNQWITKDDVSYYAFSLKSQTSNTGSFETAIFFENVILYDDELKIAWFEGDYYGVDLSPILPEIIF
;
A
#
# COMPACT_ATOMS: atom_id res chain seq x y z
N MET A 1 51.14 -5.16 27.72
CA MET A 1 49.84 -5.86 27.51
C MET A 1 48.62 -4.95 27.68
N LYS A 2 48.61 -4.02 28.65
CA LYS A 2 47.49 -3.08 28.90
C LYS A 2 47.04 -2.25 27.67
N THR A 3 47.98 -1.69 26.92
CA THR A 3 47.70 -0.81 25.76
C THR A 3 46.89 -1.45 24.63
N LYS A 4 46.99 -2.77 24.41
CA LYS A 4 46.21 -3.46 23.38
C LYS A 4 44.74 -3.60 23.77
N ILE A 5 44.48 -3.91 25.05
CA ILE A 5 43.12 -4.05 25.58
C ILE A 5 42.44 -2.67 25.59
N ASP A 6 43.15 -1.63 26.05
CA ASP A 6 42.63 -0.27 26.09
C ASP A 6 42.27 0.25 24.68
N LYS A 7 43.08 -0.07 23.67
CA LYS A 7 42.78 0.25 22.26
C LYS A 7 41.53 -0.48 21.78
N ILE A 8 41.38 -1.77 22.10
CA ILE A 8 40.19 -2.55 21.73
C ILE A 8 38.93 -1.96 22.37
N VAL A 9 38.98 -1.62 23.66
CA VAL A 9 37.88 -0.98 24.39
C VAL A 9 37.53 0.37 23.76
N ALA A 10 38.53 1.17 23.38
CA ALA A 10 38.30 2.44 22.70
C ALA A 10 37.61 2.28 21.34
N ILE A 11 37.99 1.26 20.56
CA ILE A 11 37.35 0.97 19.26
C ILE A 11 35.89 0.53 19.47
N PHE A 12 35.63 -0.40 20.39
CA PHE A 12 34.27 -0.86 20.68
C PHE A 12 33.39 0.25 21.26
N GLY A 13 33.92 1.06 22.18
CA GLY A 13 33.20 2.21 22.74
C GLY A 13 32.87 3.26 21.67
N SER A 14 33.83 3.54 20.77
CA SER A 14 33.62 4.43 19.62
C SER A 14 32.59 3.84 18.65
N GLY A 15 32.64 2.53 18.39
CA GLY A 15 31.67 1.83 17.56
C GLY A 15 30.25 1.89 18.15
N LEU A 16 30.10 1.68 19.46
CA LEU A 16 28.81 1.80 20.14
C LEU A 16 28.26 3.23 20.06
N LEU A 17 29.11 4.23 20.32
CA LEU A 17 28.74 5.63 20.13
C LEU A 17 28.31 5.89 18.67
N GLY A 18 29.07 5.39 17.71
CA GLY A 18 28.74 5.48 16.28
C GLY A 18 27.42 4.82 15.92
N TYR A 19 27.08 3.70 16.54
CA TYR A 19 25.80 3.04 16.36
C TYR A 19 24.62 3.94 16.74
N TYR A 20 24.69 4.55 17.93
CA TYR A 20 23.63 5.46 18.39
C TYR A 20 23.60 6.78 17.61
N LEU A 21 24.76 7.33 17.25
CA LEU A 21 24.85 8.52 16.40
C LEU A 21 24.29 8.26 14.99
N GLY A 22 24.53 7.06 14.46
CA GLY A 22 24.01 6.62 13.16
C GLY A 22 22.50 6.39 13.18
N LEU A 23 21.92 5.95 14.29
CA LEU A 23 20.45 5.83 14.43
C LEU A 23 19.75 7.18 14.62
N SER A 24 20.44 8.17 15.16
CA SER A 24 19.86 9.46 15.55
C SER A 24 20.32 10.61 14.64
N ILE A 25 21.35 11.34 15.05
CA ILE A 25 21.81 12.60 14.45
C ILE A 25 22.16 12.42 12.97
N PHE A 26 22.83 11.32 12.62
CA PHE A 26 23.26 11.06 11.25
C PHE A 26 22.34 10.09 10.49
N GLY A 27 21.20 9.70 11.07
CA GLY A 27 20.30 8.71 10.49
C GLY A 27 19.86 9.05 9.08
N GLY A 28 19.36 10.27 8.86
CA GLY A 28 18.89 10.71 7.54
C GLY A 28 20.01 10.77 6.50
N VAL A 29 21.21 11.20 6.89
CA VAL A 29 22.37 11.32 5.98
C VAL A 29 22.88 9.94 5.58
N ILE A 30 23.07 9.05 6.55
CA ILE A 30 23.51 7.68 6.30
C ILE A 30 22.46 6.93 5.48
N TRP A 31 21.17 7.13 5.78
CA TRP A 31 20.09 6.51 5.03
C TRP A 31 20.10 6.94 3.56
N ARG A 32 20.24 8.23 3.28
CA ARG A 32 20.32 8.75 1.90
C ARG A 32 21.51 8.15 1.14
N LEU A 33 22.66 7.98 1.80
CA LEU A 33 23.82 7.32 1.20
C LEU A 33 23.56 5.83 0.93
N LEU A 34 22.92 5.13 1.87
CA LEU A 34 22.53 3.73 1.68
C LEU A 34 21.55 3.57 0.52
N GLN A 35 20.56 4.45 0.41
CA GLN A 35 19.57 4.46 -0.67
C GLN A 35 20.20 4.52 -2.08
N TRP A 36 21.39 5.13 -2.24
CA TRP A 36 22.11 5.13 -3.52
C TRP A 36 22.82 3.82 -3.87
N THR A 37 23.05 2.94 -2.88
CA THR A 37 23.85 1.73 -3.03
C THR A 37 23.03 0.45 -2.93
N LEU A 38 21.93 0.52 -2.19
CA LEU A 38 20.94 -0.53 -2.04
C LEU A 38 20.23 -0.79 -3.39
N PRO A 39 19.71 -2.01 -3.60
CA PRO A 39 18.95 -2.30 -4.80
C PRO A 39 17.68 -1.42 -4.83
N PRO A 40 17.09 -1.15 -6.00
CA PRO A 40 15.81 -0.46 -6.09
C PRO A 40 14.72 -1.41 -5.57
N ILE A 41 14.50 -1.36 -4.27
CA ILE A 41 13.47 -2.12 -3.54
C ILE A 41 12.68 -1.13 -2.69
N ASN A 42 11.47 -1.51 -2.28
CA ASN A 42 10.71 -0.72 -1.32
C ASN A 42 11.44 -0.65 0.04
N ASP A 43 11.69 0.56 0.53
CA ASP A 43 12.48 0.79 1.73
C ASP A 43 11.75 0.54 3.05
N ARG A 44 10.42 0.40 3.01
CA ARG A 44 9.59 0.00 4.16
C ARG A 44 10.07 -1.30 4.81
N ASN A 45 10.61 -2.21 4.00
CA ASN A 45 11.01 -3.54 4.43
C ASN A 45 12.49 -3.60 4.86
N LEU A 46 13.23 -2.49 4.74
CA LEU A 46 14.65 -2.45 5.09
C LEU A 46 14.87 -2.20 6.59
N PRO A 47 15.80 -2.92 7.24
CA PRO A 47 16.03 -2.73 8.66
C PRO A 47 16.62 -1.37 9.01
N ARG A 48 15.99 -0.67 9.96
CA ARG A 48 16.48 0.62 10.49
C ARG A 48 17.86 0.52 11.15
N PHE A 49 18.27 -0.66 11.62
CA PHE A 49 19.59 -0.85 12.22
C PHE A 49 20.75 -0.71 11.21
N TYR A 50 20.49 -0.69 9.90
CA TYR A 50 21.52 -0.47 8.88
C TYR A 50 22.26 0.86 9.08
N THR A 51 21.54 1.93 9.43
CA THR A 51 22.17 3.23 9.69
C THR A 51 23.07 3.19 10.92
N GLY A 52 22.62 2.50 11.97
CA GLY A 52 23.40 2.25 13.18
C GLY A 52 24.68 1.45 12.89
N MET A 53 24.58 0.31 12.19
CA MET A 53 25.77 -0.49 11.88
C MET A 53 26.77 0.26 10.98
N MET A 54 26.28 1.05 10.03
CA MET A 54 27.14 1.90 9.20
C MET A 54 27.84 2.98 10.05
N GLY A 55 27.11 3.64 10.95
CA GLY A 55 27.69 4.60 11.90
C GLY A 55 28.72 3.95 12.83
N ALA A 56 28.45 2.73 13.31
CA ALA A 56 29.37 1.99 14.17
C ALA A 56 30.70 1.72 13.47
N VAL A 57 30.67 1.27 12.22
CA VAL A 57 31.88 0.99 11.42
C VAL A 57 32.71 2.26 11.17
N ILE A 58 32.05 3.37 10.83
CA ILE A 58 32.72 4.65 10.57
C ILE A 58 33.39 5.15 11.85
N VAL A 59 32.65 5.23 12.96
CA VAL A 59 33.17 5.81 14.21
C VAL A 59 34.15 4.87 14.90
N ALA A 60 34.04 3.55 14.76
CA ALA A 60 35.07 2.61 15.21
C ALA A 60 36.41 2.83 14.48
N SER A 61 36.36 3.05 13.17
CA SER A 61 37.54 3.34 12.34
C SER A 61 38.17 4.69 12.70
N LEU A 62 37.34 5.72 12.94
CA LEU A 62 37.80 7.01 13.45
C LEU A 62 38.39 6.89 14.86
N GLY A 63 37.75 6.12 15.75
CA GLY A 63 38.22 5.85 17.10
C GLY A 63 39.61 5.20 17.11
N TYR A 64 39.85 4.26 16.20
CA TYR A 64 41.19 3.67 16.00
C TYR A 64 42.24 4.75 15.66
N LEU A 65 41.94 5.62 14.67
CA LEU A 65 42.85 6.68 14.24
C LEU A 65 43.09 7.72 15.34
N ILE A 66 42.04 8.13 16.05
CA ILE A 66 42.11 9.08 17.18
C ILE A 66 42.95 8.48 18.30
N TYR A 67 42.73 7.21 18.66
CA TYR A 67 43.50 6.54 19.70
C TYR A 67 45.00 6.48 19.35
N THR A 68 45.34 6.09 18.11
CA THR A 68 46.73 6.02 17.67
C THR A 68 47.41 7.39 17.66
N LYS A 69 46.67 8.45 17.29
CA LYS A 69 47.22 9.81 17.27
C LYS A 69 47.39 10.42 18.67
N PHE A 70 46.36 10.33 19.51
CA PHE A 70 46.31 11.11 20.75
C PHE A 70 46.69 10.31 22.00
N ILE A 71 46.38 9.02 22.05
CA ILE A 71 46.68 8.17 23.22
C ILE A 71 48.05 7.51 23.07
N GLU A 72 48.30 6.87 21.93
CA GLU A 72 49.62 6.29 21.65
C GLU A 72 50.66 7.34 21.25
N LYS A 73 50.22 8.58 20.96
CA LYS A 73 51.07 9.71 20.54
C LYS A 73 52.02 9.36 19.40
N CYS A 74 51.63 8.42 18.55
CA CYS A 74 52.48 7.99 17.46
C CYS A 74 52.31 8.92 16.26
N SER A 75 53.41 9.56 15.84
CA SER A 75 53.38 10.41 14.65
C SER A 75 53.17 9.58 13.37
N LEU A 76 52.61 10.22 12.34
CA LEU A 76 52.42 9.61 11.02
C LEU A 76 53.71 9.03 10.46
N GLU A 77 54.85 9.70 10.68
CA GLU A 77 56.15 9.24 10.21
C GLU A 77 56.61 7.93 10.86
N LYS A 78 56.34 7.75 12.16
CA LYS A 78 56.77 6.58 12.94
C LYS A 78 55.79 5.40 12.82
N CYS A 79 54.48 5.66 12.73
CA CYS A 79 53.45 4.63 12.69
C CYS A 79 52.68 4.56 11.35
N LYS A 80 53.36 4.79 10.22
CA LYS A 80 52.77 4.77 8.86
C LYS A 80 51.81 3.60 8.63
N ARG A 81 52.22 2.39 9.07
CA ARG A 81 51.41 1.17 8.91
C ARG A 81 50.09 1.21 9.70
N GLN A 82 50.08 1.75 10.91
CA GLN A 82 48.86 1.84 11.72
C GLN A 82 47.88 2.86 11.13
N TYR A 83 48.38 4.04 10.73
CA TYR A 83 47.55 5.03 10.04
C TYR A 83 47.01 4.50 8.71
N ALA A 84 47.83 3.81 7.91
CA ALA A 84 47.36 3.17 6.69
C ALA A 84 46.25 2.16 6.96
N LEU A 85 46.39 1.31 7.99
CA LEU A 85 45.33 0.37 8.38
C LEU A 85 44.03 1.07 8.79
N GLY A 86 44.11 2.16 9.58
CA GLY A 86 42.92 2.91 9.99
C GLY A 86 42.23 3.60 8.81
N ILE A 87 42.98 4.17 7.87
CA ILE A 87 42.44 4.79 6.65
C ILE A 87 41.81 3.72 5.75
N ILE A 88 42.49 2.60 5.54
CA ILE A 88 41.96 1.47 4.77
C ILE A 88 40.67 0.96 5.42
N ALA A 89 40.61 0.81 6.73
CA ALA A 89 39.41 0.39 7.45
C ALA A 89 38.26 1.39 7.28
N LEU A 90 38.55 2.70 7.38
CA LEU A 90 37.57 3.77 7.21
C LEU A 90 36.95 3.79 5.80
N LEU A 91 37.67 3.30 4.78
CA LEU A 91 37.17 3.22 3.40
C LEU A 91 36.53 1.86 3.09
N LEU A 92 37.22 0.76 3.39
CA LEU A 92 36.78 -0.58 3.00
C LEU A 92 35.65 -1.13 3.86
N LEU A 93 35.67 -0.93 5.18
CA LEU A 93 34.63 -1.50 6.03
C LEU A 93 33.24 -0.95 5.67
N PRO A 94 33.04 0.36 5.46
CA PRO A 94 31.76 0.87 4.98
C PRO A 94 31.30 0.23 3.66
N ILE A 95 32.21 0.05 2.69
CA ILE A 95 31.89 -0.57 1.39
C ILE A 95 31.47 -2.04 1.55
N ILE A 96 32.20 -2.80 2.37
CA ILE A 96 31.89 -4.20 2.68
C ILE A 96 30.52 -4.28 3.38
N THR A 97 30.26 -3.39 4.34
CA THR A 97 28.99 -3.31 5.05
C THR A 97 27.83 -3.01 4.11
N MET A 98 27.96 -2.02 3.22
CA MET A 98 26.94 -1.69 2.21
C MET A 98 26.67 -2.86 1.27
N THR A 99 27.72 -3.56 0.81
CA THR A 99 27.58 -4.74 -0.05
C THR A 99 26.84 -5.87 0.67
N GLY A 100 27.16 -6.09 1.96
CA GLY A 100 26.46 -7.04 2.81
C GLY A 100 24.97 -6.71 2.94
N PHE A 101 24.63 -5.43 3.12
CA PHE A 101 23.22 -4.98 3.19
C PHE A 101 22.49 -5.20 1.89
N ARG A 102 23.11 -4.88 0.75
CA ARG A 102 22.55 -5.14 -0.58
C ARG A 102 22.24 -6.62 -0.76
N LEU A 103 23.19 -7.51 -0.46
CA LEU A 103 22.99 -8.96 -0.59
C LEU A 103 21.91 -9.47 0.35
N GLN A 104 21.90 -9.02 1.61
CA GLN A 104 20.88 -9.39 2.57
C GLN A 104 19.49 -8.94 2.10
N ALA A 105 19.35 -7.69 1.65
CA ALA A 105 18.10 -7.11 1.22
C ALA A 105 17.53 -7.83 -0.01
N VAL A 106 18.35 -8.08 -1.03
CA VAL A 106 17.95 -8.87 -2.21
C VAL A 106 17.52 -10.28 -1.81
N ASN A 107 18.30 -10.96 -0.97
CA ASN A 107 17.96 -12.32 -0.54
C ASN A 107 16.68 -12.36 0.30
N TYR A 108 16.46 -11.36 1.15
CA TYR A 108 15.25 -11.27 1.96
C TYR A 108 14.01 -11.12 1.09
N VAL A 109 14.02 -10.17 0.14
CA VAL A 109 12.92 -9.96 -0.81
C VAL A 109 12.69 -11.21 -1.66
N ARG A 110 13.76 -11.77 -2.24
CA ARG A 110 13.67 -12.98 -3.07
C ARG A 110 13.09 -14.17 -2.32
N ASN A 111 13.50 -14.37 -1.07
CA ASN A 111 12.99 -15.46 -0.25
C ASN A 111 11.54 -15.22 0.17
N ALA A 112 11.14 -13.98 0.41
CA ALA A 112 9.75 -13.64 0.71
C ALA A 112 8.85 -13.88 -0.50
N GLU A 113 9.19 -13.33 -1.66
CA GLU A 113 8.39 -13.42 -2.88
C GLU A 113 8.41 -14.82 -3.53
N ALA A 114 9.36 -15.68 -3.15
CA ALA A 114 9.34 -17.10 -3.50
C ALA A 114 8.28 -17.90 -2.72
N THR A 115 7.69 -17.34 -1.66
CA THR A 115 6.63 -17.99 -0.88
C THR A 115 5.24 -17.58 -1.36
N THR A 116 4.24 -18.40 -1.05
CA THR A 116 2.84 -18.06 -1.31
C THR A 116 2.43 -16.85 -0.46
N PRO A 117 1.76 -15.83 -1.03
CA PRO A 117 1.17 -14.75 -0.25
C PRO A 117 0.22 -15.29 0.83
N THR A 118 0.21 -14.67 2.00
CA THR A 118 -0.72 -15.01 3.09
C THR A 118 -2.03 -14.24 3.00
N SER A 119 -2.00 -13.06 2.36
CA SER A 119 -3.21 -12.31 2.04
C SER A 119 -2.96 -11.34 0.89
N LEU A 120 -4.04 -10.97 0.22
CA LEU A 120 -4.05 -9.99 -0.87
C LEU A 120 -5.25 -9.08 -0.71
N THR A 121 -5.03 -7.78 -0.79
CA THR A 121 -6.11 -6.78 -0.90
C THR A 121 -5.92 -6.03 -2.20
N LEU A 122 -6.94 -5.99 -3.04
CA LEU A 122 -6.98 -5.17 -4.25
C LEU A 122 -8.07 -4.11 -4.06
N ARG A 123 -7.70 -2.84 -4.18
CA ARG A 123 -8.67 -1.74 -4.28
C ARG A 123 -8.62 -1.20 -5.70
N PHE A 124 -9.75 -1.20 -6.38
CA PHE A 124 -9.84 -0.58 -7.70
C PHE A 124 -9.92 0.94 -7.54
N GLU A 125 -9.44 1.68 -8.54
CA GLU A 125 -9.54 3.14 -8.55
C GLU A 125 -11.01 3.56 -8.71
N ASN A 126 -11.71 2.93 -9.67
CA ASN A 126 -13.10 3.20 -10.00
C ASN A 126 -13.91 1.89 -9.93
N PRO A 127 -15.19 1.94 -9.50
CA PRO A 127 -15.86 3.08 -8.89
C PRO A 127 -15.41 3.33 -7.44
N ASN A 128 -15.40 4.62 -7.07
CA ASN A 128 -15.19 5.08 -5.70
C ASN A 128 -16.16 6.23 -5.41
N VAL A 129 -17.00 6.09 -4.38
CA VAL A 129 -17.98 7.09 -3.96
C VAL A 129 -17.57 7.64 -2.59
N GLY A 130 -17.28 8.93 -2.54
CA GLY A 130 -16.87 9.63 -1.33
C GLY A 130 -17.96 10.55 -0.77
N PHE A 131 -18.15 10.53 0.54
CA PHE A 131 -19.04 11.46 1.26
C PHE A 131 -18.22 12.33 2.22
N LEU A 132 -18.41 13.65 2.13
CA LEU A 132 -17.81 14.63 3.03
C LEU A 132 -18.71 14.86 4.25
N ILE A 133 -18.19 14.56 5.43
CA ILE A 133 -18.94 14.49 6.70
C ILE A 133 -18.92 15.84 7.42
N THR A 134 -17.73 16.42 7.59
CA THR A 134 -17.52 17.75 8.14
C THR A 134 -16.40 18.45 7.39
N GLN A 135 -16.51 19.77 7.24
CA GLN A 135 -15.42 20.64 6.83
C GLN A 135 -15.39 21.80 7.82
N ASP A 136 -14.58 21.67 8.87
CA ASP A 136 -14.36 22.76 9.82
C ASP A 136 -12.91 23.21 9.83
N SER A 137 -12.63 24.28 10.59
CA SER A 137 -11.28 24.84 10.73
C SER A 137 -10.27 23.89 11.40
N SER A 138 -10.72 22.76 11.96
CA SER A 138 -9.89 21.73 12.60
C SER A 138 -9.68 20.48 11.75
N GLY A 139 -10.41 20.30 10.64
CA GLY A 139 -10.18 19.24 9.67
C GLY A 139 -11.44 18.85 8.89
N ALA A 140 -11.24 18.12 7.80
CA ALA A 140 -12.32 17.47 7.07
C ALA A 140 -12.41 16.00 7.48
N SER A 141 -13.62 15.53 7.81
CA SER A 141 -13.90 14.10 7.96
C SER A 141 -14.63 13.62 6.71
N ALA A 142 -14.25 12.47 6.18
CA ALA A 142 -14.85 11.90 4.98
C ALA A 142 -14.84 10.36 5.04
N THR A 143 -15.81 9.73 4.38
CA THR A 143 -15.86 8.28 4.17
C THR A 143 -15.94 7.97 2.68
N SER A 144 -15.35 6.87 2.23
CA SER A 144 -15.37 6.47 0.83
C SER A 144 -15.59 4.97 0.71
N ASN A 145 -16.52 4.56 -0.14
CA ASN A 145 -16.74 3.17 -0.48
C ASN A 145 -16.52 2.96 -1.97
N GLY A 146 -15.97 1.82 -2.32
CA GLY A 146 -15.62 1.53 -3.70
C GLY A 146 -15.41 0.05 -3.92
N LYS A 147 -14.90 -0.26 -5.10
CA LYS A 147 -14.70 -1.63 -5.55
C LYS A 147 -13.41 -2.23 -4.96
N SER A 148 -13.54 -3.36 -4.28
CA SER A 148 -12.44 -3.97 -3.52
C SER A 148 -12.55 -5.50 -3.44
N ILE A 149 -11.40 -6.16 -3.30
CA ILE A 149 -11.26 -7.59 -3.05
C ILE A 149 -10.29 -7.76 -1.89
N ARG A 150 -10.65 -8.62 -0.95
CA ARG A 150 -9.73 -9.13 0.05
C ARG A 150 -9.73 -10.65 0.03
N LEU A 151 -8.54 -11.22 -0.11
CA LEU A 151 -8.27 -12.65 -0.06
C LEU A 151 -7.48 -12.95 1.19
N GLU A 152 -8.07 -13.75 2.08
CA GLU A 152 -7.44 -14.24 3.30
C GLU A 152 -7.83 -15.70 3.48
N ASN A 153 -6.91 -16.55 3.90
CA ASN A 153 -7.18 -17.98 4.16
C ASN A 153 -7.63 -18.82 2.93
N GLU A 154 -7.59 -18.28 1.69
CA GLU A 154 -7.84 -19.05 0.45
C GLU A 154 -6.53 -19.57 -0.18
N GLU A 155 -6.00 -20.68 0.35
CA GLU A 155 -4.65 -21.16 -0.02
C GLU A 155 -4.47 -21.41 -1.52
N VAL A 156 -5.49 -21.98 -2.18
CA VAL A 156 -5.42 -22.32 -3.61
C VAL A 156 -5.36 -21.07 -4.48
N LEU A 157 -6.22 -20.08 -4.20
CA LEU A 157 -6.23 -18.84 -4.97
C LEU A 157 -4.99 -17.99 -4.66
N LEU A 158 -4.58 -17.92 -3.39
CA LEU A 158 -3.34 -17.25 -2.99
C LEU A 158 -2.11 -17.88 -3.65
N ALA A 159 -2.05 -19.21 -3.80
CA ALA A 159 -1.00 -19.90 -4.52
C ALA A 159 -1.00 -19.55 -6.02
N LYS A 160 -2.17 -19.49 -6.66
CA LYS A 160 -2.30 -19.04 -8.06
C LYS A 160 -1.81 -17.59 -8.22
N PHE A 161 -2.23 -16.69 -7.34
CA PHE A 161 -1.73 -15.32 -7.28
C PHE A 161 -0.22 -15.24 -7.12
N GLY A 162 0.33 -16.00 -6.16
CA GLY A 162 1.77 -16.11 -5.95
C GLY A 162 2.51 -16.55 -7.21
N GLY A 163 1.98 -17.56 -7.91
CA GLY A 163 2.52 -18.02 -9.19
C GLY A 163 2.47 -16.95 -10.28
N GLY A 164 1.37 -16.19 -10.39
CA GLY A 164 1.24 -15.07 -11.33
C GLY A 164 2.23 -13.94 -11.02
N LEU A 165 2.40 -13.59 -9.75
CA LEU A 165 3.35 -12.58 -9.27
C LEU A 165 4.80 -12.98 -9.58
N GLN A 166 5.16 -14.25 -9.40
CA GLN A 166 6.50 -14.76 -9.69
C GLN A 166 6.85 -14.76 -11.19
N LYS A 167 5.83 -14.73 -12.06
CA LYS A 167 5.97 -14.70 -13.52
C LYS A 167 6.00 -13.28 -14.10
N LEU A 168 5.86 -12.26 -13.26
CA LEU A 168 5.99 -10.86 -13.69
C LEU A 168 7.36 -10.62 -14.31
N LYS A 169 7.37 -10.04 -15.51
CA LYS A 169 8.60 -9.68 -16.23
C LYS A 169 8.89 -8.22 -16.03
N LEU A 170 10.07 -7.92 -15.49
CA LEU A 170 10.62 -6.58 -15.46
C LEU A 170 10.74 -6.04 -16.89
N VAL A 171 10.18 -4.86 -17.14
CA VAL A 171 10.30 -4.15 -18.41
C VAL A 171 11.39 -3.09 -18.28
N GLU A 172 11.20 -2.14 -17.38
CA GLU A 172 12.12 -1.02 -17.18
C GLU A 172 11.95 -0.36 -15.80
N VAL A 173 12.88 0.53 -15.46
CA VAL A 173 12.83 1.41 -14.29
C VAL A 173 12.73 2.85 -14.79
N VAL A 174 11.71 3.59 -14.37
CA VAL A 174 11.39 4.92 -14.90
C VAL A 174 11.28 5.97 -13.79
N ASP A 175 11.44 7.23 -14.19
CA ASP A 175 11.04 8.38 -13.40
C ASP A 175 9.53 8.62 -13.59
N PRO A 176 8.72 8.65 -12.51
CA PRO A 176 7.28 8.88 -12.60
C PRO A 176 6.89 10.16 -13.35
N SER A 177 7.72 11.20 -13.28
CA SER A 177 7.45 12.50 -13.91
C SER A 177 7.63 12.50 -15.43
N GLN A 178 8.31 11.48 -15.97
CA GLN A 178 8.70 11.43 -17.39
C GLN A 178 7.88 10.42 -18.20
N HIS A 179 6.97 9.69 -17.58
CA HIS A 179 6.17 8.66 -18.23
C HIS A 179 4.68 9.00 -18.13
N SER A 180 3.98 8.98 -19.27
CA SER A 180 2.53 9.09 -19.30
C SER A 180 1.95 7.70 -19.13
N TYR A 181 1.19 7.49 -18.06
CA TYR A 181 0.56 6.21 -17.77
C TYR A 181 -0.79 6.10 -18.48
N GLY A 182 -1.22 4.85 -18.73
CA GLY A 182 -2.63 4.58 -18.94
C GLY A 182 -3.43 4.83 -17.65
N GLU A 183 -4.74 4.57 -17.70
CA GLU A 183 -5.62 4.69 -16.54
C GLU A 183 -5.13 3.83 -15.36
N HIS A 184 -5.14 4.41 -14.15
CA HIS A 184 -4.93 3.67 -12.91
C HIS A 184 -6.16 2.79 -12.65
N LYS A 185 -5.99 1.47 -12.74
CA LYS A 185 -7.07 0.51 -12.55
C LYS A 185 -7.25 0.14 -11.07
N GLY A 186 -6.15 0.10 -10.30
CA GLY A 186 -6.22 -0.21 -8.88
C GLY A 186 -4.86 -0.47 -8.24
N THR A 187 -4.86 -0.61 -6.91
CA THR A 187 -3.67 -0.90 -6.10
C THR A 187 -3.85 -2.19 -5.31
N MET A 188 -2.80 -3.01 -5.31
CA MET A 188 -2.71 -4.28 -4.59
C MET A 188 -1.76 -4.17 -3.40
N TRP A 189 -2.21 -4.64 -2.25
CA TRP A 189 -1.42 -4.89 -1.05
C TRP A 189 -1.28 -6.38 -0.86
N ILE A 190 -0.05 -6.87 -0.97
CA ILE A 190 0.28 -8.30 -0.96
C ILE A 190 1.10 -8.57 0.28
N ASN A 191 0.61 -9.44 1.15
CA ASN A 191 1.29 -9.80 2.38
C ASN A 191 1.88 -11.21 2.28
N TYR A 192 3.06 -11.37 2.85
CA TYR A 192 3.77 -12.63 2.97
C TYR A 192 4.21 -12.82 4.43
N ARG A 193 4.41 -14.08 4.82
CA ARG A 193 5.01 -14.43 6.13
C ARG A 193 6.09 -15.50 6.00
N PRO A 194 7.18 -15.27 5.23
CA PRO A 194 8.30 -16.21 5.17
C PRO A 194 8.86 -16.48 6.58
N GLN A 195 8.79 -17.74 7.02
CA GLN A 195 9.27 -18.17 8.34
C GLN A 195 8.66 -17.33 9.49
N GLY A 196 7.41 -16.91 9.35
CA GLY A 196 6.69 -16.11 10.37
C GLY A 196 7.06 -14.63 10.41
N LYS A 197 7.97 -14.13 9.57
CA LYS A 197 8.30 -12.70 9.48
C LYS A 197 7.43 -12.03 8.44
N TRP A 198 6.75 -10.94 8.82
CA TRP A 198 5.92 -10.18 7.90
C TRP A 198 6.77 -9.48 6.83
N TYR A 199 6.35 -9.61 5.58
CA TYR A 199 6.83 -8.85 4.43
C TYR A 199 5.61 -8.42 3.63
N SER A 200 5.63 -7.21 3.07
CA SER A 200 4.54 -6.75 2.24
C SER A 200 5.03 -5.99 1.03
N LYS A 201 4.33 -6.20 -0.08
CA LYS A 201 4.55 -5.57 -1.38
C LYS A 201 3.31 -4.75 -1.75
N ILE A 202 3.51 -3.57 -2.32
CA ILE A 202 2.42 -2.76 -2.87
C ILE A 202 2.69 -2.62 -4.35
N MET A 203 1.68 -2.90 -5.17
CA MET A 203 1.76 -2.78 -6.62
C MET A 203 0.54 -2.06 -7.15
N SER A 204 0.74 -1.06 -7.99
CA SER A 204 -0.35 -0.38 -8.70
C SER A 204 -0.49 -0.94 -10.11
N TRP A 205 -1.72 -1.04 -10.60
CA TRP A 205 -2.06 -1.55 -11.91
C TRP A 205 -2.48 -0.38 -12.80
N TYR A 206 -1.71 -0.11 -13.86
CA TYR A 206 -1.91 0.98 -14.81
C TYR A 206 -1.99 0.42 -16.22
N GLY A 207 -3.15 0.52 -16.88
CA GLY A 207 -3.33 -0.05 -18.21
C GLY A 207 -2.89 -1.53 -18.28
N ASP A 208 -1.79 -1.78 -18.99
CA ASP A 208 -1.18 -3.11 -19.21
C ASP A 208 0.05 -3.39 -18.32
N TYR A 209 0.33 -2.52 -17.34
CA TYR A 209 1.53 -2.57 -16.51
C TYR A 209 1.19 -2.69 -15.03
N PHE A 210 2.03 -3.44 -14.31
CA PHE A 210 2.09 -3.42 -12.85
C PHE A 210 3.31 -2.61 -12.41
N VAL A 211 3.14 -1.77 -11.41
CA VAL A 211 4.12 -0.77 -11.01
C VAL A 211 4.43 -0.90 -9.53
N GLU A 212 5.71 -0.93 -9.18
CA GLU A 212 6.19 -0.84 -7.80
C GLU A 212 7.00 0.45 -7.61
N SER A 213 6.67 1.23 -6.58
CA SER A 213 7.48 2.38 -6.18
C SER A 213 8.68 1.93 -5.36
N THR A 214 9.87 2.39 -5.73
CA THR A 214 11.13 2.06 -5.06
C THR A 214 11.80 3.27 -4.44
N VAL A 215 12.89 3.01 -3.71
CA VAL A 215 13.82 4.03 -3.22
C VAL A 215 14.15 5.05 -4.32
N GLY A 216 14.17 6.33 -3.95
CA GLY A 216 14.51 7.42 -4.88
C GLY A 216 13.37 7.87 -5.77
N GLN A 217 12.11 7.52 -5.43
CA GLN A 217 10.90 7.87 -6.20
C GLN A 217 10.90 7.30 -7.62
N GLN A 218 11.68 6.25 -7.88
CA GLN A 218 11.64 5.55 -9.15
C GLN A 218 10.53 4.51 -9.15
N TRP A 219 10.00 4.21 -10.33
CA TRP A 219 9.00 3.17 -10.53
C TRP A 219 9.60 2.02 -11.32
N ILE A 220 9.31 0.80 -10.88
CA ILE A 220 9.65 -0.42 -11.62
C ILE A 220 8.39 -0.92 -12.33
N LEU A 221 8.51 -1.10 -13.65
CA LEU A 221 7.42 -1.54 -14.51
C LEU A 221 7.53 -3.04 -14.77
N TYR A 222 6.41 -3.73 -14.62
CA TYR A 222 6.26 -5.15 -14.88
C TYR A 222 5.12 -5.43 -15.86
N LYS A 223 5.26 -6.50 -16.63
CA LYS A 223 4.16 -7.12 -17.39
C LYS A 223 3.91 -8.55 -16.94
N GLY A 224 2.65 -8.96 -16.90
CA GLY A 224 2.27 -10.33 -16.52
C GLY A 224 0.86 -10.68 -16.93
N PHE A 225 0.73 -11.37 -18.06
CA PHE A 225 -0.57 -11.79 -18.61
C PHE A 225 -1.38 -12.68 -17.66
N GLU A 226 -0.73 -13.59 -16.94
CA GLU A 226 -1.44 -14.48 -16.01
C GLU A 226 -2.05 -13.73 -14.83
N LEU A 227 -1.32 -12.78 -14.25
CA LEU A 227 -1.83 -11.95 -13.16
C LEU A 227 -2.98 -11.07 -13.66
N GLU A 228 -2.80 -10.42 -14.80
CA GLU A 228 -3.83 -9.59 -15.42
C GLU A 228 -5.11 -10.38 -15.72
N ALA A 229 -5.00 -11.58 -16.30
CA ALA A 229 -6.16 -12.44 -16.56
C ALA A 229 -6.91 -12.83 -15.28
N MET A 230 -6.18 -13.14 -14.20
CA MET A 230 -6.80 -13.43 -12.90
C MET A 230 -7.51 -12.19 -12.31
N LEU A 231 -6.90 -11.02 -12.43
CA LEU A 231 -7.51 -9.77 -11.95
C LEU A 231 -8.77 -9.42 -12.74
N ASN A 232 -8.76 -9.63 -14.06
CA ASN A 232 -9.94 -9.42 -14.90
C ASN A 232 -11.07 -10.42 -14.59
N ASP A 233 -10.75 -11.68 -14.28
CA ASP A 233 -11.76 -12.67 -13.87
C ASP A 233 -12.44 -12.25 -12.55
N LEU A 234 -11.64 -11.79 -11.59
CA LEU A 234 -12.18 -11.27 -10.33
C LEU A 234 -12.96 -9.95 -10.50
N ASP A 235 -12.49 -9.06 -11.38
CA ASP A 235 -13.22 -7.85 -11.75
C ASP A 235 -14.60 -8.18 -12.31
N ALA A 236 -14.71 -9.25 -13.11
CA ALA A 236 -15.98 -9.74 -13.63
C ALA A 236 -16.87 -10.33 -12.54
N GLN A 237 -16.31 -11.06 -11.56
CA GLN A 237 -17.07 -11.58 -10.41
C GLN A 237 -17.68 -10.43 -9.58
N LEU A 238 -16.99 -9.30 -9.46
CA LEU A 238 -17.52 -8.12 -8.75
C LEU A 238 -18.71 -7.44 -9.47
N LYS A 239 -18.98 -7.78 -10.73
CA LYS A 239 -20.14 -7.28 -11.48
C LYS A 239 -21.40 -8.12 -11.24
N ASP A 240 -21.24 -9.32 -10.70
CA ASP A 240 -22.36 -10.21 -10.43
C ASP A 240 -22.95 -9.90 -9.05
N LEU A 241 -24.14 -9.30 -9.05
CA LEU A 241 -24.85 -8.92 -7.83
C LEU A 241 -25.18 -10.13 -6.92
N ASN A 242 -25.21 -11.35 -7.47
CA ASN A 242 -25.45 -12.56 -6.69
C ASN A 242 -24.27 -12.95 -5.78
N ASN A 243 -23.10 -12.32 -5.96
CA ASN A 243 -21.94 -12.55 -5.10
C ASN A 243 -22.01 -11.76 -3.78
N TYR A 244 -23.05 -10.94 -3.58
CA TYR A 244 -23.23 -10.12 -2.39
C TYR A 244 -24.39 -10.63 -1.55
N ASN A 245 -24.23 -10.60 -0.22
CA ASN A 245 -25.25 -11.03 0.74
C ASN A 245 -25.53 -9.99 1.83
N ALA A 246 -24.87 -8.83 1.75
CA ALA A 246 -25.05 -7.72 2.65
C ALA A 246 -24.98 -6.42 1.86
N VAL A 247 -25.82 -5.46 2.25
CA VAL A 247 -25.78 -4.10 1.73
C VAL A 247 -25.94 -3.09 2.86
N GLU A 248 -25.17 -2.01 2.74
CA GLU A 248 -25.13 -0.90 3.68
C GLU A 248 -25.45 0.38 2.91
N VAL A 249 -26.36 1.21 3.44
CA VAL A 249 -26.71 2.50 2.81
C VAL A 249 -25.87 3.61 3.42
N LEU A 250 -25.27 4.42 2.56
CA LEU A 250 -24.54 5.62 2.95
C LEU A 250 -25.21 6.84 2.36
N HIS A 251 -25.39 7.83 3.22
CA HIS A 251 -25.93 9.13 2.89
C HIS A 251 -25.36 10.16 3.88
N THR A 252 -25.22 11.42 3.47
CA THR A 252 -24.61 12.46 4.32
C THR A 252 -25.37 12.73 5.62
N SER A 253 -26.70 12.52 5.63
CA SER A 253 -27.54 12.65 6.83
C SER A 253 -27.32 11.54 7.87
N LEU A 254 -26.77 10.39 7.47
CA LEU A 254 -26.56 9.23 8.36
C LEU A 254 -25.20 9.29 9.07
N ILE A 255 -24.32 10.20 8.66
CA ILE A 255 -22.94 10.25 9.15
C ILE A 255 -22.79 11.38 10.16
N ASP A 256 -23.11 11.11 11.44
CA ASP A 256 -22.81 12.05 12.52
C ASP A 256 -21.31 11.99 12.85
N GLY A 257 -20.65 13.14 12.95
CA GLY A 257 -19.19 13.28 13.09
C GLY A 257 -18.56 12.67 14.36
N LYS A 258 -19.33 11.91 15.14
CA LYS A 258 -18.89 11.14 16.31
C LYS A 258 -19.01 9.63 16.15
N SER A 259 -19.72 9.13 15.14
CA SER A 259 -19.73 7.72 14.78
C SER A 259 -20.02 7.57 13.29
N ASN A 260 -19.15 6.85 12.57
CA ASN A 260 -19.42 6.35 11.23
C ASN A 260 -20.52 5.26 11.31
N GLN A 261 -21.71 5.61 11.81
CA GLN A 261 -22.86 4.70 11.81
C GLN A 261 -23.32 4.56 10.37
N VAL A 262 -23.35 3.32 9.93
CA VAL A 262 -23.82 2.90 8.62
C VAL A 262 -24.96 1.95 8.91
N ASP A 263 -26.16 2.26 8.43
CA ASP A 263 -27.32 1.42 8.64
C ASP A 263 -27.26 0.23 7.68
N ALA A 264 -27.16 -0.96 8.26
CA ALA A 264 -27.28 -2.20 7.49
C ALA A 264 -28.71 -2.33 6.97
N VAL A 265 -28.84 -2.61 5.69
CA VAL A 265 -30.13 -2.82 5.04
C VAL A 265 -30.62 -4.24 5.37
N PRO A 266 -31.90 -4.44 5.73
CA PRO A 266 -32.48 -5.77 5.91
C PRO A 266 -32.29 -6.67 4.67
N LEU A 267 -32.17 -7.98 4.85
CA LEU A 267 -31.92 -8.92 3.74
C LEU A 267 -33.01 -8.86 2.65
N ASP A 268 -34.29 -8.72 3.03
CA ASP A 268 -35.39 -8.61 2.07
C ASP A 268 -35.26 -7.39 1.14
N ASN A 269 -34.60 -6.34 1.62
CA ASN A 269 -34.31 -5.13 0.83
C ASN A 269 -33.10 -5.31 -0.10
N LEU A 270 -32.18 -6.24 0.20
CA LEU A 270 -31.12 -6.64 -0.74
C LEU A 270 -31.71 -7.36 -1.95
N ASP A 271 -32.63 -8.29 -1.75
CA ASP A 271 -33.31 -8.98 -2.86
C ASP A 271 -34.07 -7.99 -3.75
N PHE A 272 -34.72 -6.98 -3.16
CA PHE A 272 -35.33 -5.89 -3.92
C PHE A 272 -34.30 -5.12 -4.76
N LEU A 273 -33.16 -4.74 -4.17
CA LEU A 273 -32.08 -4.04 -4.87
C LEU A 273 -31.53 -4.88 -6.04
N VAL A 274 -31.21 -6.15 -5.79
CA VAL A 274 -30.69 -7.08 -6.82
C VAL A 274 -31.69 -7.26 -7.95
N ASN A 275 -32.99 -7.37 -7.65
CA ASN A 275 -34.03 -7.48 -8.67
C ASN A 275 -34.28 -6.17 -9.43
N SER A 276 -33.97 -5.03 -8.82
CA SER A 276 -34.10 -3.71 -9.46
C SER A 276 -32.95 -3.45 -10.44
N ILE A 277 -31.73 -3.88 -10.12
CA ILE A 277 -30.56 -3.69 -10.98
C ILE A 277 -30.43 -4.86 -11.97
N GLN A 278 -31.36 -4.93 -12.92
CA GLN A 278 -31.41 -5.95 -13.98
C GLN A 278 -31.53 -5.32 -15.36
N GLY A 279 -31.28 -6.12 -16.40
CA GLY A 279 -31.29 -5.67 -17.79
C GLY A 279 -32.60 -5.00 -18.24
N ASP A 280 -33.73 -5.44 -17.70
CA ASP A 280 -35.05 -4.87 -18.03
C ASP A 280 -35.22 -3.42 -17.55
N ASN A 281 -34.47 -3.00 -16.53
CA ASN A 281 -34.50 -1.64 -15.99
C ASN A 281 -33.35 -0.77 -16.53
N LYS A 282 -32.52 -1.30 -17.43
CA LYS A 282 -31.37 -0.58 -17.99
C LYS A 282 -31.83 0.55 -18.89
N ILE A 283 -31.26 1.74 -18.68
CA ILE A 283 -31.58 2.96 -19.44
C ILE A 283 -30.31 3.61 -19.99
N THR A 284 -30.48 4.58 -20.87
CA THR A 284 -29.41 5.50 -21.32
C THR A 284 -29.86 6.92 -20.97
N PRO A 285 -29.40 7.48 -19.84
CA PRO A 285 -29.77 8.83 -19.43
C PRO A 285 -29.23 9.89 -20.38
N ASP A 286 -29.75 11.11 -20.25
CA ASP A 286 -29.22 12.27 -20.94
C ASP A 286 -27.77 12.56 -20.53
N SER A 287 -27.00 13.21 -21.41
CA SER A 287 -25.56 13.42 -21.23
C SER A 287 -25.20 14.19 -19.95
N ASN A 288 -26.06 15.11 -19.51
CA ASN A 288 -25.87 15.86 -18.28
C ASN A 288 -25.96 14.97 -17.02
N VAL A 289 -26.84 13.98 -17.01
CA VAL A 289 -26.97 13.00 -15.93
C VAL A 289 -25.77 12.05 -15.94
N ILE A 290 -25.34 11.59 -17.11
CA ILE A 290 -24.13 10.77 -17.24
C ILE A 290 -22.93 11.53 -16.66
N SER A 291 -22.75 12.79 -17.05
CA SER A 291 -21.65 13.62 -16.55
C SER A 291 -21.71 13.86 -15.04
N SER A 292 -22.89 14.04 -14.43
CA SER A 292 -22.98 14.23 -12.98
C SER A 292 -22.52 12.99 -12.20
N PHE A 293 -22.90 11.80 -12.65
CA PHE A 293 -22.44 10.53 -12.07
C PHE A 293 -20.94 10.31 -12.28
N GLU A 294 -20.42 10.58 -13.48
CA GLU A 294 -19.00 10.35 -13.79
C GLU A 294 -18.06 11.21 -12.93
N VAL A 295 -18.44 12.46 -12.65
CA VAL A 295 -17.62 13.35 -11.81
C VAL A 295 -17.54 12.83 -10.36
N ILE A 296 -18.60 12.20 -9.84
CA ILE A 296 -18.57 11.55 -8.52
C ILE A 296 -17.71 10.28 -8.57
N LEU A 297 -17.94 9.42 -9.57
CA LEU A 297 -17.39 8.06 -9.62
C LEU A 297 -15.93 7.97 -10.08
N LYS A 298 -15.47 8.91 -10.93
CA LYS A 298 -14.14 8.91 -11.55
C LYS A 298 -13.27 10.09 -11.13
N ASP A 299 -13.86 11.28 -11.02
CA ASP A 299 -13.10 12.50 -10.68
C ASP A 299 -12.98 12.70 -9.16
N ASN A 300 -13.42 11.70 -8.37
CA ASN A 300 -13.39 11.69 -6.92
C ASN A 300 -14.03 12.94 -6.28
N GLN A 301 -15.09 13.49 -6.91
CA GLN A 301 -15.86 14.55 -6.29
C GLN A 301 -16.60 14.01 -5.08
N TRP A 302 -16.43 14.70 -3.95
CA TRP A 302 -17.13 14.37 -2.71
C TRP A 302 -18.60 14.76 -2.80
N ILE A 303 -19.48 13.84 -2.41
CA ILE A 303 -20.89 14.12 -2.12
C ILE A 303 -20.94 14.86 -0.78
N THR A 304 -21.59 16.02 -0.78
CA THR A 304 -21.66 16.94 0.37
C THR A 304 -23.06 16.97 0.97
N LYS A 305 -23.24 17.76 2.03
CA LYS A 305 -24.56 17.93 2.67
C LYS A 305 -25.58 18.64 1.78
N ASP A 306 -25.13 19.35 0.75
CA ASP A 306 -26.01 20.00 -0.23
C ASP A 306 -26.55 18.98 -1.25
N ASP A 307 -25.90 17.82 -1.39
CA ASP A 307 -26.21 16.75 -2.33
C ASP A 307 -27.19 15.73 -1.71
N VAL A 308 -28.37 16.20 -1.32
CA VAL A 308 -29.35 15.43 -0.53
C VAL A 308 -30.04 14.27 -1.29
N SER A 309 -29.90 14.21 -2.61
CA SER A 309 -30.52 13.16 -3.42
C SER A 309 -29.61 11.93 -3.60
N TYR A 310 -28.32 12.03 -3.29
CA TYR A 310 -27.35 10.97 -3.60
C TYR A 310 -27.16 9.98 -2.45
N TYR A 311 -27.39 8.71 -2.74
CA TYR A 311 -27.16 7.58 -1.84
C TYR A 311 -26.13 6.63 -2.46
N ALA A 312 -25.33 6.00 -1.62
CA ALA A 312 -24.49 4.87 -2.03
C ALA A 312 -24.93 3.60 -1.32
N PHE A 313 -25.08 2.52 -2.08
CA PHE A 313 -25.30 1.19 -1.54
C PHE A 313 -23.97 0.44 -1.60
N SER A 314 -23.33 0.23 -0.44
CA SER A 314 -22.11 -0.56 -0.31
C SER A 314 -22.48 -2.03 -0.25
N LEU A 315 -22.16 -2.76 -1.32
CA LEU A 315 -22.38 -4.19 -1.46
C LEU A 315 -21.22 -4.95 -0.84
N LYS A 316 -21.51 -5.97 -0.03
CA LYS A 316 -20.51 -6.81 0.64
C LYS A 316 -20.90 -8.29 0.50
N SER A 317 -19.92 -9.15 0.24
CA SER A 317 -20.14 -10.61 0.20
C SER A 317 -20.25 -11.25 1.59
N GLN A 318 -20.09 -10.45 2.65
CA GLN A 318 -20.20 -10.90 4.04
C GLN A 318 -20.75 -9.78 4.93
N THR A 319 -21.45 -10.16 6.00
CA THR A 319 -21.92 -9.23 7.04
C THR A 319 -20.80 -8.89 8.03
N SER A 320 -20.80 -7.64 8.50
CA SER A 320 -19.77 -6.99 9.32
C SER A 320 -19.56 -7.61 10.73
N ASN A 321 -20.36 -8.62 11.11
CA ASN A 321 -20.48 -9.16 12.48
C ASN A 321 -19.72 -10.48 12.72
N THR A 322 -18.96 -11.01 11.76
CA THR A 322 -18.14 -12.21 11.99
C THR A 322 -16.74 -11.79 12.44
N GLY A 323 -16.45 -11.93 13.73
CA GLY A 323 -15.12 -11.66 14.33
C GLY A 323 -13.98 -12.57 13.83
N SER A 324 -14.27 -13.43 12.84
CA SER A 324 -13.33 -14.21 12.06
C SER A 324 -13.82 -14.21 10.61
N PHE A 325 -12.94 -13.91 9.66
CA PHE A 325 -13.19 -14.18 8.25
C PHE A 325 -13.34 -15.69 8.05
N GLU A 326 -14.56 -16.19 8.21
CA GLU A 326 -14.89 -17.61 7.99
C GLU A 326 -14.81 -18.00 6.52
N THR A 327 -14.83 -17.02 5.62
CA THR A 327 -14.75 -17.26 4.18
C THR A 327 -13.48 -16.64 3.59
N ALA A 328 -13.05 -17.26 2.51
CA ALA A 328 -11.70 -17.13 2.00
C ALA A 328 -11.53 -15.93 1.04
N ILE A 329 -12.65 -15.38 0.56
CA ILE A 329 -12.72 -14.25 -0.37
C ILE A 329 -13.81 -13.28 0.10
N PHE A 330 -13.45 -12.00 0.15
CA PHE A 330 -14.35 -10.91 0.48
C PHE A 330 -14.40 -9.93 -0.68
N PHE A 331 -15.60 -9.62 -1.13
CA PHE A 331 -15.89 -8.71 -2.23
C PHE A 331 -16.63 -7.49 -1.72
N GLU A 332 -16.22 -6.32 -2.22
CA GLU A 332 -16.90 -5.05 -2.00
C GLU A 332 -17.12 -4.35 -3.33
N ASN A 333 -18.29 -3.72 -3.47
CA ASN A 333 -18.60 -2.85 -4.59
C ASN A 333 -19.64 -1.81 -4.17
N VAL A 334 -19.96 -0.88 -5.06
CA VAL A 334 -20.84 0.24 -4.76
C VAL A 334 -21.82 0.50 -5.91
N ILE A 335 -23.07 0.74 -5.56
CA ILE A 335 -24.08 1.32 -6.44
C ILE A 335 -24.27 2.78 -6.01
N LEU A 336 -24.19 3.71 -6.95
CA LEU A 336 -24.54 5.11 -6.73
C LEU A 336 -25.98 5.33 -7.20
N TYR A 337 -26.80 6.02 -6.41
CA TYR A 337 -28.21 6.25 -6.71
C TYR A 337 -28.58 7.71 -6.47
N ASP A 338 -29.32 8.29 -7.41
CA ASP A 338 -29.94 9.61 -7.29
C ASP A 338 -31.45 9.43 -7.08
N ASP A 339 -31.92 9.78 -5.88
CA ASP A 339 -33.31 9.64 -5.48
C ASP A 339 -34.25 10.66 -6.13
N GLU A 340 -33.75 11.81 -6.59
CA GLU A 340 -34.58 12.78 -7.29
C GLU A 340 -34.88 12.30 -8.72
N LEU A 341 -33.84 11.80 -9.40
CA LEU A 341 -33.95 11.32 -10.77
C LEU A 341 -34.46 9.89 -10.88
N LYS A 342 -34.43 9.11 -9.80
CA LYS A 342 -34.73 7.66 -9.77
C LYS A 342 -33.80 6.89 -10.71
N ILE A 343 -32.52 7.20 -10.65
CA ILE A 343 -31.47 6.60 -11.48
C ILE A 343 -30.38 6.00 -10.60
N ALA A 344 -30.08 4.72 -10.81
CA ALA A 344 -28.95 4.03 -10.21
C ALA A 344 -27.85 3.79 -11.25
N TRP A 345 -26.60 3.83 -10.81
CA TRP A 345 -25.42 3.45 -11.59
C TRP A 345 -24.73 2.26 -10.95
N PHE A 346 -24.37 1.27 -11.76
CA PHE A 346 -23.59 0.12 -11.35
C PHE A 346 -22.73 -0.41 -12.51
N GLU A 347 -21.42 -0.54 -12.28
CA GLU A 347 -20.46 -1.19 -13.21
C GLU A 347 -20.52 -0.71 -14.66
N GLY A 348 -20.73 0.60 -14.85
CA GLY A 348 -20.74 1.26 -16.15
C GLY A 348 -22.13 1.40 -16.78
N ASP A 349 -23.16 0.83 -16.16
CA ASP A 349 -24.54 0.86 -16.65
C ASP A 349 -25.45 1.70 -15.75
N TYR A 350 -26.51 2.24 -16.34
CA TYR A 350 -27.52 3.05 -15.67
C TYR A 350 -28.87 2.32 -15.64
N TYR A 351 -29.62 2.48 -14.56
CA TYR A 351 -30.87 1.79 -14.32
C TYR A 351 -31.93 2.80 -13.85
N GLY A 352 -33.10 2.81 -14.49
CA GLY A 352 -34.23 3.64 -14.10
C GLY A 352 -35.09 2.90 -13.10
N VAL A 353 -34.90 3.17 -11.81
CA VAL A 353 -35.47 2.39 -10.71
C VAL A 353 -35.84 3.28 -9.54
N ASP A 354 -36.96 2.97 -8.88
CA ASP A 354 -37.34 3.64 -7.64
C ASP A 354 -36.86 2.83 -6.44
N LEU A 355 -35.75 3.27 -5.83
CA LEU A 355 -35.19 2.65 -4.63
C LEU A 355 -35.68 3.31 -3.33
N SER A 356 -36.59 4.30 -3.40
CA SER A 356 -37.13 4.95 -2.20
C SER A 356 -37.67 3.98 -1.12
N PRO A 357 -38.31 2.83 -1.46
CA PRO A 357 -38.82 1.91 -0.45
C PRO A 357 -37.75 1.31 0.49
N ILE A 358 -36.49 1.30 0.07
CA ILE A 358 -35.37 0.73 0.84
C ILE A 358 -34.44 1.79 1.43
N LEU A 359 -34.74 3.08 1.21
CA LEU A 359 -34.01 4.17 1.83
C LEU A 359 -34.41 4.33 3.31
N PRO A 360 -33.45 4.63 4.20
CA PRO A 360 -33.78 4.92 5.59
C PRO A 360 -34.63 6.20 5.69
N GLU A 361 -35.59 6.21 6.62
CA GLU A 361 -36.37 7.43 6.90
C GLU A 361 -35.44 8.54 7.40
N ILE A 362 -35.25 9.58 6.58
CA ILE A 362 -34.48 10.76 6.99
C ILE A 362 -35.40 11.64 7.84
N ILE A 363 -35.20 11.62 9.15
CA ILE A 363 -35.83 12.56 10.08
C ILE A 363 -34.95 13.82 10.13
N PHE A 364 -35.45 14.93 9.57
CA PHE A 364 -34.79 16.24 9.59
C PHE A 364 -34.86 16.95 10.94
#